data_AF-A0A0F9HD82-F1
#
_entry.id   AF-A0A0F9HD82-F1
#
_cell.length_a   1.000
_cell.length_b   1.000
_cell.length_c   1.000
_cell.angle_alpha   90.00
_cell.angle_beta   90.00
_cell.angle_gamma   90.00
#
_symmetry.space_group_name_H-M   'P 1'
#
loop_
_entity.id
_entity.type
_entity.pdbx_description
1 polymer ?
#
loop_
_entity_poly.entity_id
_entity_poly.type
_entity_poly.pdbx_seq_one_letter_code
_entity_poly.pdbx_strand_id
1 'polypeptide(L)'
;MAGKGTSYFTRRSRERAAQFSNPFVYLREDLEQARIRFLEEPAEGFYSGVFHRPYAGGKVGDPVICIEQDDDPPQLDGMTDECKLCAARDKPSMKFFVWVYVYYLLHPHQNPALDKDPQAPKWKVVKVGKGASMTTMFKQDVNKVKILLGGSRLKDEIDNSVAAASENDATLLEADYRFIRHGVPRSTDTRYVFIAIPKSNKLKAEVTKAIDELGPISDAALEGSVAFFSGGSDVAVAEEPEEEEEAQEETEEEEEEAEAAEEVESESKDFATL
;
A
#
# COMPACT_ATOMS: atom_id res chain seq x y z
N MET A 1 2.91 -38.60 -15.38
CA MET A 1 3.97 -37.62 -15.04
C MET A 1 3.60 -36.26 -15.62
N ALA A 2 2.73 -35.49 -14.95
CA ALA A 2 2.45 -34.09 -15.26
C ALA A 2 1.87 -33.40 -14.00
N GLY A 3 2.12 -32.10 -13.83
CA GLY A 3 1.26 -31.25 -13.01
C GLY A 3 1.81 -30.54 -11.76
N LYS A 4 3.09 -30.66 -11.36
CA LYS A 4 3.63 -29.84 -10.23
C LYS A 4 4.22 -28.47 -10.65
N GLY A 5 4.16 -28.13 -11.94
CA GLY A 5 4.86 -26.97 -12.50
C GLY A 5 4.03 -25.69 -12.65
N THR A 6 2.70 -25.77 -12.69
CA THR A 6 1.83 -24.62 -13.04
C THR A 6 1.30 -23.87 -11.80
N SER A 7 1.02 -24.57 -10.69
CA SER A 7 0.52 -23.94 -9.45
C SER A 7 1.57 -23.09 -8.70
N TYR A 8 2.86 -23.43 -8.86
CA TYR A 8 3.96 -22.71 -8.21
C TYR A 8 4.31 -21.39 -8.93
N PHE A 9 4.01 -21.29 -10.23
CA PHE A 9 4.24 -20.08 -11.03
C PHE A 9 3.08 -19.08 -10.94
N THR A 10 1.83 -19.54 -10.85
CA THR A 10 0.65 -18.67 -10.76
C THR A 10 0.56 -17.93 -9.41
N ARG A 11 0.87 -18.60 -8.28
CA ARG A 11 0.83 -17.99 -6.94
C ARG A 11 1.93 -16.94 -6.70
N ARG A 12 3.17 -17.22 -7.13
CA ARG A 12 4.29 -16.26 -7.08
C ARG A 12 4.08 -15.04 -7.99
N SER A 13 3.31 -15.18 -9.06
CA SER A 13 2.96 -14.06 -9.95
C SER A 13 1.90 -13.15 -9.31
N ARG A 14 0.89 -13.71 -8.62
CA ARG A 14 -0.20 -12.95 -7.97
C ARG A 14 0.25 -12.18 -6.72
N GLU A 15 1.16 -12.73 -5.93
CA GLU A 15 1.70 -12.03 -4.75
C GLU A 15 2.75 -10.97 -5.12
N ARG A 16 3.55 -11.20 -6.18
CA ARG A 16 4.34 -10.13 -6.80
C ARG A 16 3.45 -9.07 -7.41
N ALA A 17 2.39 -9.44 -8.12
CA ALA A 17 1.43 -8.47 -8.65
C ALA A 17 0.83 -7.65 -7.51
N ALA A 18 0.25 -8.23 -6.46
CA ALA A 18 -0.42 -7.45 -5.40
C ALA A 18 0.52 -6.57 -4.54
N GLN A 19 1.81 -6.92 -4.36
CA GLN A 19 2.80 -6.07 -3.67
C GLN A 19 3.52 -5.09 -4.61
N PHE A 20 3.50 -5.32 -5.93
CA PHE A 20 4.18 -4.48 -6.93
C PHE A 20 3.25 -3.75 -7.91
N SER A 21 1.92 -3.95 -7.84
CA SER A 21 0.91 -3.31 -8.71
C SER A 21 0.27 -2.09 -8.09
N ASN A 22 0.38 -1.89 -6.77
CA ASN A 22 -0.18 -0.69 -6.17
C ASN A 22 0.78 0.48 -6.42
N PRO A 23 0.38 1.52 -7.18
CA PRO A 23 1.24 2.67 -7.45
C PRO A 23 1.50 3.48 -6.19
N PHE A 24 0.66 3.33 -5.15
CA PHE A 24 0.72 4.14 -3.96
C PHE A 24 1.69 3.62 -2.90
N VAL A 25 2.27 4.54 -2.12
CA VAL A 25 2.96 4.23 -0.86
C VAL A 25 1.97 4.28 0.30
N TYR A 26 1.87 3.18 1.05
CA TYR A 26 1.00 3.08 2.22
C TYR A 26 1.76 2.51 3.42
N LEU A 27 1.73 3.26 4.52
CA LEU A 27 2.11 2.77 5.84
C LEU A 27 0.83 2.30 6.55
N ARG A 28 0.81 1.06 7.00
CA ARG A 28 -0.37 0.35 7.51
C ARG A 28 -0.40 0.31 9.02
N GLU A 29 0.75 0.08 9.64
CA GLU A 29 0.87 -0.17 11.08
C GLU A 29 1.51 1.00 11.81
N ASP A 30 1.40 0.99 13.14
CA ASP A 30 2.03 2.01 13.96
C ASP A 30 3.56 1.89 13.86
N LEU A 31 4.24 3.03 13.85
CA LEU A 31 5.70 3.13 13.75
C LEU A 31 6.31 2.62 12.44
N GLU A 32 5.50 2.23 11.45
CA GLU A 32 6.02 1.99 10.11
C GLU A 32 6.65 3.26 9.54
N GLN A 33 7.75 3.08 8.80
CA GLN A 33 8.51 4.20 8.24
C GLN A 33 8.87 3.92 6.79
N ALA A 34 8.92 4.95 5.98
CA ALA A 34 9.54 4.92 4.66
C ALA A 34 10.69 5.92 4.63
N ARG A 35 11.77 5.56 3.93
CA ARG A 35 12.71 6.58 3.41
C ARG A 35 12.27 6.93 2.01
N ILE A 36 11.93 8.19 1.81
CA ILE A 36 11.43 8.71 0.54
C ILE A 36 12.26 9.90 0.05
N ARG A 37 12.16 10.19 -1.23
CA ARG A 37 12.55 11.46 -1.85
C ARG A 37 11.33 11.97 -2.61
N PHE A 38 10.96 13.23 -2.40
CA PHE A 38 9.96 13.87 -3.25
C PHE A 38 10.56 14.16 -4.62
N LEU A 39 9.78 13.94 -5.66
CA LEU A 39 10.24 14.08 -7.05
C LEU A 39 9.67 15.32 -7.74
N GLU A 40 8.69 15.99 -7.12
CA GLU A 40 8.08 17.23 -7.60
C GLU A 40 7.96 18.26 -6.46
N GLU A 41 8.04 19.55 -6.79
CA GLU A 41 7.84 20.63 -5.82
C GLU A 41 6.35 20.85 -5.51
N PRO A 42 6.01 21.20 -4.24
CA PRO A 42 4.64 21.58 -3.87
C PRO A 42 4.07 22.75 -4.68
N ALA A 43 4.95 23.67 -5.12
CA ALA A 43 4.58 24.87 -5.85
C ALA A 43 4.28 24.61 -7.34
N GLU A 44 4.78 23.50 -7.90
CA GLU A 44 4.62 23.12 -9.31
C GLU A 44 3.69 21.91 -9.53
N GLY A 45 3.24 21.22 -8.49
CA GLY A 45 2.09 20.33 -8.64
C GLY A 45 1.98 19.22 -7.60
N PHE A 46 1.32 19.51 -6.49
CA PHE A 46 0.38 18.51 -6.01
C PHE A 46 -0.78 18.47 -7.00
N TYR A 47 -1.06 17.32 -7.60
CA TYR A 47 -2.39 17.16 -8.17
C TYR A 47 -3.36 16.99 -7.01
N SER A 48 -4.34 17.87 -6.89
CA SER A 48 -5.38 17.78 -5.86
C SER A 48 -6.75 17.93 -6.47
N GLY A 49 -7.71 17.26 -5.86
CA GLY A 49 -9.11 17.35 -6.23
C GLY A 49 -9.98 16.70 -5.16
N VAL A 50 -11.28 16.71 -5.38
CA VAL A 50 -12.24 16.02 -4.51
C VAL A 50 -12.44 14.61 -5.03
N PHE A 51 -12.03 13.61 -4.24
CA PHE A 51 -12.06 12.21 -4.68
C PHE A 51 -12.92 11.34 -3.78
N HIS A 52 -13.66 10.45 -4.42
CA HIS A 52 -14.26 9.26 -3.84
C HIS A 52 -13.22 8.16 -3.61
N ARG A 53 -13.56 7.24 -2.70
CA ARG A 53 -12.82 6.00 -2.46
C ARG A 53 -13.78 4.82 -2.54
N PRO A 54 -14.08 4.36 -3.76
CA PRO A 54 -15.00 3.25 -3.95
C PRO A 54 -14.58 2.04 -3.09
N TYR A 55 -15.53 1.46 -2.38
CA TYR A 55 -15.34 0.23 -1.64
C TYR A 55 -16.22 -0.84 -2.25
N ALA A 56 -15.61 -1.83 -2.89
CA ALA A 56 -16.30 -2.91 -3.57
C ALA A 56 -15.64 -4.25 -3.25
N GLY A 57 -16.44 -5.30 -3.04
CA GLY A 57 -15.91 -6.65 -2.80
C GLY A 57 -14.95 -6.76 -1.61
N GLY A 58 -15.16 -5.95 -0.56
CA GLY A 58 -14.29 -5.94 0.62
C GLY A 58 -12.97 -5.17 0.46
N LYS A 59 -12.73 -4.51 -0.68
CA LYS A 59 -11.49 -3.81 -1.01
C LYS A 59 -11.73 -2.34 -1.34
N VAL A 60 -10.78 -1.50 -0.95
CA VAL A 60 -10.72 -0.09 -1.36
C VAL A 60 -10.16 -0.06 -2.79
N GLY A 61 -10.92 0.51 -3.72
CA GLY A 61 -10.51 0.74 -5.09
C GLY A 61 -9.67 2.00 -5.28
N ASP A 62 -9.31 2.25 -6.53
CA ASP A 62 -8.58 3.46 -6.91
C ASP A 62 -9.44 4.72 -6.70
N PRO A 63 -8.80 5.86 -6.38
CA PRO A 63 -9.52 7.12 -6.24
C PRO A 63 -10.25 7.50 -7.53
N VAL A 64 -11.50 7.96 -7.39
CA VAL A 64 -12.33 8.45 -8.50
C VAL A 64 -12.71 9.90 -8.21
N ILE A 65 -12.45 10.81 -9.15
CA ILE A 65 -12.74 12.24 -8.99
C ILE A 65 -14.26 12.48 -8.89
N CYS A 66 -14.65 13.40 -8.02
CA CYS A 66 -16.03 13.79 -7.78
C CYS A 66 -16.37 15.04 -8.58
N ILE A 67 -17.12 14.85 -9.65
CA ILE A 67 -17.62 15.92 -10.53
C ILE A 67 -18.58 16.92 -9.87
N GLU A 68 -19.27 16.53 -8.80
CA GLU A 68 -20.26 17.39 -8.15
C GLU A 68 -19.64 18.33 -7.10
N GLN A 69 -18.52 17.90 -6.51
CA GLN A 69 -17.92 18.62 -5.37
C GLN A 69 -16.55 19.21 -5.69
N ASP A 70 -15.94 18.83 -6.81
CA ASP A 70 -14.78 19.52 -7.34
C ASP A 70 -15.26 20.75 -8.12
N ASP A 71 -14.68 21.92 -7.84
CA ASP A 71 -15.09 23.19 -8.45
C ASP A 71 -14.63 23.30 -9.92
N ASP A 72 -13.60 22.54 -10.30
CA ASP A 72 -13.03 22.49 -11.66
C ASP A 72 -12.61 21.06 -12.03
N PRO A 73 -13.58 20.11 -12.16
CA PRO A 73 -13.26 18.73 -12.46
C PRO A 73 -12.74 18.62 -13.91
N PRO A 74 -11.76 17.74 -14.17
CA PRO A 74 -11.28 17.49 -15.52
C PRO A 74 -12.39 16.87 -16.36
N GLN A 75 -12.53 17.32 -17.61
CA GLN A 75 -13.46 16.73 -18.56
C GLN A 75 -12.89 15.42 -19.11
N LEU A 76 -13.55 14.30 -18.81
CA LEU A 76 -13.17 12.97 -19.26
C LEU A 76 -14.29 12.36 -20.10
N ASP A 77 -13.93 11.53 -21.08
CA ASP A 77 -14.91 10.81 -21.89
C ASP A 77 -15.76 9.87 -21.00
N GLY A 78 -17.08 9.91 -21.19
CA GLY A 78 -18.05 9.12 -20.40
C GLY A 78 -18.45 9.75 -19.07
N MET A 79 -17.86 10.90 -18.69
CA MET A 79 -18.25 11.66 -17.52
C MET A 79 -19.63 12.32 -17.73
N THR A 80 -20.49 12.23 -16.71
CA THR A 80 -21.84 12.83 -16.69
C THR A 80 -21.88 14.05 -15.77
N ASP A 81 -22.98 14.80 -15.75
CA ASP A 81 -23.16 15.92 -14.80
C ASP A 81 -23.52 15.46 -13.37
N GLU A 82 -23.93 14.19 -13.21
CA GLU A 82 -24.31 13.60 -11.92
C GLU A 82 -23.28 12.57 -11.44
N CYS A 83 -22.92 12.61 -10.15
CA CYS A 83 -22.00 11.67 -9.54
C CYS A 83 -22.73 10.46 -8.95
N LYS A 84 -22.62 9.30 -9.62
CA LYS A 84 -23.20 8.03 -9.15
C LYS A 84 -22.76 7.63 -7.74
N LEU A 85 -21.53 7.98 -7.35
CA LEU A 85 -20.99 7.67 -6.02
C LEU A 85 -21.62 8.55 -4.92
N CYS A 86 -21.84 9.85 -5.19
CA CYS A 86 -22.60 10.72 -4.31
C CYS A 86 -24.05 10.23 -4.14
N ALA A 87 -24.71 9.83 -5.24
CA ALA A 87 -26.06 9.25 -5.21
C ALA A 87 -26.13 7.97 -4.36
N ALA A 88 -25.07 7.15 -4.39
CA ALA A 88 -24.90 5.98 -3.54
C ALA A 88 -24.50 6.30 -2.08
N ARG A 89 -24.49 7.58 -1.69
CA ARG A 89 -24.11 8.11 -0.37
C ARG A 89 -22.63 7.92 -0.01
N ASP A 90 -21.76 7.69 -1.00
CA ASP A 90 -20.32 7.76 -0.76
C ASP A 90 -19.92 9.22 -0.49
N LYS A 91 -18.96 9.41 0.42
CA LYS A 91 -18.52 10.74 0.86
C LYS A 91 -17.14 11.03 0.28
N PRO A 92 -17.03 11.89 -0.74
CA PRO A 92 -15.73 12.24 -1.27
C PRO A 92 -15.01 13.18 -0.30
N SER A 93 -13.72 13.35 -0.52
CA SER A 93 -12.89 14.27 0.27
C SER A 93 -11.73 14.78 -0.56
N MET A 94 -11.23 15.97 -0.21
CA MET A 94 -10.00 16.50 -0.80
C MET A 94 -8.86 15.50 -0.64
N LYS A 95 -8.25 15.14 -1.76
CA LYS A 95 -7.03 14.34 -1.84
C LYS A 95 -5.96 15.08 -2.62
N PHE A 96 -4.71 14.76 -2.33
CA PHE A 96 -3.58 15.16 -3.15
C PHE A 96 -2.74 13.94 -3.52
N PHE A 97 -2.01 14.08 -4.62
CA PHE A 97 -1.13 13.09 -5.22
C PHE A 97 0.22 13.75 -5.47
N VAL A 98 1.30 13.03 -5.16
CA VAL A 98 2.68 13.48 -5.44
C VAL A 98 3.59 12.30 -5.76
N TRP A 99 4.48 12.49 -6.72
CA TRP A 99 5.52 11.51 -6.99
C TRP A 99 6.57 11.47 -5.88
N VAL A 100 6.84 10.26 -5.40
CA VAL A 100 7.90 9.98 -4.44
C VAL A 100 8.73 8.78 -4.89
N TYR A 101 10.04 8.86 -4.72
CA TYR A 101 10.89 7.68 -4.80
C TYR A 101 10.99 7.04 -3.43
N VAL A 102 10.57 5.78 -3.32
CA VAL A 102 10.64 5.01 -2.07
C VAL A 102 11.88 4.14 -2.11
N TYR A 103 12.88 4.44 -1.28
CA TYR A 103 14.08 3.61 -1.17
C TYR A 103 13.76 2.30 -0.46
N TYR A 104 13.14 2.40 0.71
CA TYR A 104 12.78 1.24 1.54
C TYR A 104 11.67 1.57 2.52
N LEU A 105 11.00 0.53 2.98
CA LEU A 105 10.07 0.55 4.11
C LEU A 105 10.72 -0.13 5.32
N LEU A 106 10.32 0.31 6.51
CA LEU A 106 10.69 -0.25 7.80
C LEU A 106 9.42 -0.66 8.51
N HIS A 107 9.31 -1.97 8.78
CA HIS A 107 8.15 -2.57 9.42
C HIS A 107 8.48 -2.95 10.88
N PRO A 108 7.51 -2.86 11.79
CA PRO A 108 7.67 -3.35 13.16
C PRO A 108 7.74 -4.89 13.21
N HIS A 109 7.12 -5.56 12.24
CA HIS A 109 7.07 -7.01 12.13
C HIS A 109 7.76 -7.52 10.86
N GLN A 110 8.14 -8.80 10.87
CA GLN A 110 8.75 -9.47 9.73
C GLN A 110 7.72 -9.68 8.62
N ASN A 111 8.16 -9.98 7.39
CA ASN A 111 7.32 -10.19 6.23
C ASN A 111 6.15 -11.15 6.53
N PRO A 112 4.90 -10.69 6.57
CA PRO A 112 3.74 -11.52 6.93
C PRO A 112 3.49 -12.64 5.90
N ALA A 113 4.08 -12.55 4.70
CA ALA A 113 4.03 -13.64 3.73
C ALA A 113 4.74 -14.90 4.25
N LEU A 114 5.66 -14.79 5.21
CA LEU A 114 6.36 -15.94 5.79
C LEU A 114 5.44 -16.86 6.60
N ASP A 115 4.33 -16.33 7.13
CA ASP A 115 3.34 -17.14 7.85
C ASP A 115 2.62 -18.12 6.92
N LYS A 116 2.53 -17.78 5.62
CA LYS A 116 1.84 -18.57 4.59
C LYS A 116 2.80 -19.28 3.62
N ASP A 117 4.01 -18.75 3.47
CA ASP A 117 5.07 -19.30 2.63
C ASP A 117 6.43 -19.13 3.32
N PRO A 118 6.98 -20.19 3.92
CA PRO A 118 8.31 -20.15 4.53
C PRO A 118 9.46 -19.79 3.57
N GLN A 119 9.24 -19.90 2.25
CA GLN A 119 10.19 -19.51 1.20
C GLN A 119 10.04 -18.05 0.77
N ALA A 120 9.08 -17.29 1.33
CA ALA A 120 8.95 -15.87 1.07
C ALA A 120 10.22 -15.10 1.46
N PRO A 121 10.55 -13.99 0.78
CA PRO A 121 11.74 -13.24 1.08
C PRO A 121 11.67 -12.63 2.49
N LYS A 122 12.65 -12.94 3.33
CA LYS A 122 12.80 -12.31 4.65
C LYS A 122 13.27 -10.87 4.49
N TRP A 123 12.61 -9.95 5.17
CA TRP A 123 13.08 -8.57 5.30
C TRP A 123 14.29 -8.49 6.23
N LYS A 124 15.18 -7.55 5.93
CA LYS A 124 16.46 -7.40 6.62
C LYS A 124 16.25 -6.77 7.99
N VAL A 125 16.71 -7.43 9.05
CA VAL A 125 16.68 -6.87 10.41
C VAL A 125 17.63 -5.67 10.51
N VAL A 126 17.13 -4.55 11.02
CA VAL A 126 17.90 -3.32 11.23
C VAL A 126 17.56 -2.69 12.58
N LYS A 127 18.53 -2.01 13.19
CA LYS A 127 18.31 -1.21 14.40
C LYS A 127 18.12 0.24 14.04
N VAL A 128 17.04 0.84 14.51
CA VAL A 128 16.61 2.21 14.18
C VAL A 128 16.53 3.02 15.46
N GLY A 129 17.08 4.23 15.47
CA GLY A 129 17.18 5.08 16.67
C GLY A 129 18.57 5.07 17.30
N LYS A 130 18.71 5.73 18.45
CA LYS A 130 19.98 5.85 19.19
C LYS A 130 19.73 5.66 20.69
N GLY A 131 20.68 5.00 21.38
CA GLY A 131 20.59 4.82 22.83
C GLY A 131 19.34 4.04 23.24
N ALA A 132 18.65 4.53 24.27
CA ALA A 132 17.48 3.87 24.87
C ALA A 132 16.24 3.80 23.94
N SER A 133 16.18 4.60 22.87
CA SER A 133 15.09 4.57 21.89
C SER A 133 15.37 3.67 20.68
N MET A 134 16.45 2.88 20.73
CA MET A 134 16.81 1.97 19.65
C MET A 134 15.81 0.82 19.57
N THR A 135 15.12 0.72 18.43
CA THR A 135 14.12 -0.31 18.15
C THR A 135 14.60 -1.20 17.00
N THR A 136 14.29 -2.48 17.07
CA THR A 136 14.54 -3.41 15.97
C THR A 136 13.38 -3.32 14.97
N MET A 137 13.69 -3.12 13.71
CA MET A 137 12.72 -3.08 12.62
C MET A 137 13.16 -3.99 11.47
N PHE A 138 12.25 -4.25 10.54
CA PHE A 138 12.46 -5.11 9.38
C PHE A 138 12.40 -4.27 8.11
N LYS A 139 13.52 -4.21 7.39
CA LYS A 139 13.71 -3.39 6.20
C LYS A 139 13.31 -4.16 4.94
N GLN A 140 12.34 -3.60 4.22
CA GLN A 140 11.97 -4.00 2.86
C GLN A 140 12.58 -3.00 1.88
N ASP A 141 13.54 -3.43 1.05
CA ASP A 141 14.04 -2.61 -0.05
C ASP A 141 13.00 -2.50 -1.16
N VAL A 142 12.68 -1.26 -1.57
CA VAL A 142 11.64 -0.96 -2.57
C VAL A 142 12.28 -0.44 -3.85
N ASN A 143 13.04 0.66 -3.75
CA ASN A 143 13.75 1.34 -4.84
C ASN A 143 12.88 1.56 -6.10
N LYS A 144 11.71 2.17 -5.91
CA LYS A 144 10.73 2.44 -6.98
C LYS A 144 10.08 3.80 -6.80
N VAL A 145 9.66 4.38 -7.92
CA VAL A 145 8.69 5.49 -7.94
C VAL A 145 7.34 4.97 -7.44
N LYS A 146 6.70 5.76 -6.58
CA LYS A 146 5.36 5.55 -6.04
C LYS A 146 4.64 6.89 -5.95
N ILE A 147 3.34 6.82 -5.80
CA ILE A 147 2.47 7.97 -5.53
C ILE A 147 2.23 8.04 -4.02
N LEU A 148 2.57 9.17 -3.41
CA LEU A 148 2.09 9.47 -2.07
C LEU A 148 0.72 10.13 -2.18
N LEU A 149 -0.21 9.61 -1.41
CA LEU A 149 -1.62 9.95 -1.51
C LEU A 149 -2.16 10.29 -0.12
N GLY A 150 -2.64 11.51 0.05
CA GLY A 150 -3.10 12.02 1.33
C GLY A 150 -4.34 12.88 1.23
N GLY A 151 -4.89 13.24 2.40
CA GLY A 151 -5.87 14.32 2.52
C GLY A 151 -5.24 15.57 3.11
N SER A 152 -6.06 16.58 3.44
CA SER A 152 -5.61 17.88 3.98
C SER A 152 -4.59 17.77 5.10
N ARG A 153 -4.86 16.94 6.12
CA ARG A 153 -3.93 16.75 7.26
C ARG A 153 -2.53 16.30 6.84
N LEU A 154 -2.43 15.38 5.88
CA LEU A 154 -1.12 14.92 5.43
C LEU A 154 -0.42 16.01 4.61
N LYS A 155 -1.18 16.81 3.86
CA LYS A 155 -0.64 17.96 3.13
C LYS A 155 -0.06 18.98 4.09
N ASP A 156 -0.79 19.31 5.16
CA ASP A 156 -0.33 20.24 6.21
C ASP A 156 0.99 19.76 6.83
N GLU A 157 1.15 18.46 7.06
CA GLU A 157 2.40 17.87 7.57
C GLU A 157 3.56 17.98 6.57
N ILE A 158 3.29 17.85 5.27
CA ILE A 158 4.30 18.11 4.23
C ILE A 158 4.68 19.58 4.24
N ASP A 159 3.71 20.49 4.21
CA ASP A 159 3.95 21.93 4.19
C ASP A 159 4.76 22.38 5.42
N ASN A 160 4.43 21.86 6.61
CA ASN A 160 5.21 22.09 7.84
C ASN A 160 6.65 21.57 7.73
N SER A 161 6.83 20.40 7.10
CA SER A 161 8.15 19.79 6.92
C SER A 161 8.99 20.53 5.88
N VAL A 162 8.35 21.14 4.87
CA VAL A 162 8.99 22.05 3.92
C VAL A 162 9.43 23.32 4.63
N ALA A 163 8.55 23.92 5.44
CA ALA A 163 8.89 25.12 6.20
C ALA A 163 10.09 24.87 7.15
N ALA A 164 10.11 23.72 7.83
CA ALA A 164 11.25 23.35 8.68
C ALA A 164 12.53 23.05 7.88
N ALA A 165 12.42 22.55 6.65
CA ALA A 165 13.56 22.31 5.78
C ALA A 165 14.13 23.62 5.18
N SER A 166 13.26 24.56 4.83
CA SER A 166 13.65 25.84 4.24
C SER A 166 14.40 26.75 5.23
N GLU A 167 14.13 26.64 6.53
CA GLU A 167 14.95 27.25 7.59
C GLU A 167 16.44 26.82 7.53
N ASN A 168 16.74 25.72 6.84
CA ASN A 168 18.09 25.19 6.64
C ASN A 168 18.56 25.29 5.18
N ASP A 169 17.97 26.18 4.37
CA ASP A 169 18.24 26.36 2.94
C ASP A 169 18.05 25.08 2.10
N ALA A 170 17.13 24.19 2.51
CA ALA A 170 16.81 22.97 1.79
C ALA A 170 15.38 23.00 1.23
N THR A 171 15.21 22.66 -0.04
CA THR A 171 13.89 22.45 -0.66
C THR A 171 13.37 21.03 -0.42
N LEU A 172 12.08 20.80 -0.67
CA LEU A 172 11.46 19.47 -0.60
C LEU A 172 12.18 18.43 -1.49
N LEU A 173 12.71 18.88 -2.63
CA LEU A 173 13.41 18.02 -3.57
C LEU A 173 14.84 17.71 -3.15
N GLU A 174 15.44 18.55 -2.31
CA GLU A 174 16.84 18.45 -1.93
C GLU A 174 17.06 17.55 -0.72
N ALA A 175 16.03 17.11 0.00
CA ALA A 175 16.21 16.17 1.09
C ALA A 175 15.55 14.81 0.82
N ASP A 176 16.18 13.75 1.32
CA ASP A 176 15.45 12.54 1.63
C ASP A 176 14.68 12.76 2.94
N TYR A 177 13.48 12.19 3.03
CA TYR A 177 12.62 12.27 4.20
C TYR A 177 12.40 10.90 4.80
N ARG A 178 12.29 10.88 6.13
CA ARG A 178 11.69 9.77 6.85
C ARG A 178 10.20 10.08 7.02
N PHE A 179 9.38 9.35 6.29
CA PHE A 179 7.94 9.37 6.38
C PHE A 179 7.51 8.33 7.42
N ILE A 180 6.87 8.74 8.51
CA ILE A 180 6.54 7.88 9.64
C ILE A 180 5.03 7.92 9.86
N ARG A 181 4.42 6.75 10.07
CA ARG A 181 3.04 6.65 10.55
C ARG A 181 3.04 6.51 12.06
N HIS A 182 2.22 7.34 12.70
CA HIS A 182 1.84 7.22 14.09
C HIS A 182 0.34 7.00 14.17
N GLY A 183 -0.10 6.01 14.93
CA GLY A 183 -1.52 5.82 15.19
C GLY A 183 -1.88 4.37 15.41
N VAL A 184 -2.96 4.16 16.15
CA VAL A 184 -3.42 2.84 16.54
C VAL A 184 -3.70 2.00 15.28
N PRO A 185 -3.31 0.71 15.27
CA PRO A 185 -3.70 -0.20 14.19
C PRO A 185 -5.21 -0.16 13.95
N ARG A 186 -5.62 -0.07 12.67
CA ARG A 186 -7.04 0.01 12.25
C ARG A 186 -7.83 1.23 12.77
N SER A 187 -7.16 2.25 13.31
CA SER A 187 -7.80 3.52 13.65
C SER A 187 -7.81 4.48 12.46
N THR A 188 -8.83 5.32 12.39
CA THR A 188 -8.90 6.48 11.49
C THR A 188 -8.09 7.67 12.01
N ASP A 189 -7.71 7.66 13.29
CA ASP A 189 -6.83 8.66 13.89
C ASP A 189 -5.36 8.29 13.67
N THR A 190 -4.92 8.46 12.43
CA THR A 190 -3.53 8.29 12.00
C THR A 190 -2.90 9.65 11.77
N ARG A 191 -1.71 9.84 12.33
CA ARG A 191 -0.84 10.97 12.06
C ARG A 191 0.36 10.51 11.26
N TYR A 192 0.86 11.40 10.44
CA TYR A 192 2.04 11.16 9.63
C TYR A 192 3.02 12.28 9.87
N VAL A 193 4.30 11.96 9.90
CA VAL A 193 5.36 12.94 10.11
C VAL A 193 6.42 12.74 9.05
N PHE A 194 6.90 13.84 8.49
CA PHE A 194 8.08 13.84 7.64
C PHE A 194 9.25 14.47 8.38
N ILE A 195 10.36 13.76 8.44
CA ILE A 195 11.59 14.26 9.07
C ILE A 195 12.68 14.26 8.01
N ALA A 196 13.15 15.45 7.65
CA ALA A 196 14.27 15.59 6.72
C ALA A 196 15.51 14.86 7.26
N ILE A 197 16.19 14.12 6.40
CA ILE A 197 17.41 13.39 6.74
C ILE A 197 18.60 14.34 6.47
N PRO A 198 19.38 14.73 7.50
CA PRO A 198 20.51 15.63 7.31
C PRO A 198 21.53 15.07 6.31
N LYS A 199 22.13 15.95 5.50
CA LYS A 199 23.19 15.61 4.53
C LYS A 199 22.77 14.59 3.47
N SER A 200 21.48 14.56 3.12
CA SER A 200 20.94 13.71 2.06
C SER A 200 20.76 14.43 0.72
N ASN A 201 21.40 15.58 0.52
CA ASN A 201 21.24 16.43 -0.65
C ASN A 201 21.71 15.86 -1.98
N LYS A 202 22.60 14.87 -1.94
CA LYS A 202 23.06 14.22 -3.16
C LYS A 202 22.01 13.25 -3.70
N LEU A 203 21.44 13.58 -4.86
CA LEU A 203 20.61 12.65 -5.62
C LEU A 203 21.43 11.43 -6.03
N LYS A 204 20.82 10.25 -5.94
CA LYS A 204 21.38 9.02 -6.48
C LYS A 204 21.01 8.89 -7.95
N ALA A 205 21.86 8.23 -8.74
CA ALA A 205 21.63 8.03 -10.18
C ALA A 205 20.28 7.37 -10.48
N GLU A 206 19.86 6.40 -9.66
CA GLU A 206 18.55 5.74 -9.74
C GLU A 206 17.37 6.71 -9.59
N VAL A 207 17.53 7.76 -8.78
CA VAL A 207 16.51 8.79 -8.54
C VAL A 207 16.50 9.81 -9.67
N THR A 208 17.67 10.23 -10.15
CA THR A 208 17.77 11.12 -11.32
C THR A 208 17.11 10.49 -12.54
N LYS A 209 17.42 9.22 -12.83
CA LYS A 209 16.78 8.48 -13.91
C LYS A 209 15.26 8.41 -13.73
N ALA A 210 14.81 8.17 -12.50
CA ALA A 210 13.38 8.12 -12.21
C ALA A 210 12.70 9.45 -12.54
N ILE A 211 13.29 10.59 -12.15
CA ILE A 211 12.78 11.94 -12.45
C ILE A 211 12.65 12.16 -13.95
N ASP A 212 13.66 11.76 -14.73
CA ASP A 212 13.67 11.94 -16.20
C ASP A 212 12.58 11.12 -16.91
N GLU A 213 12.09 10.04 -16.30
CA GLU A 213 11.07 9.13 -16.84
C GLU A 213 9.64 9.43 -16.30
N LEU A 214 9.48 10.42 -15.41
CA LEU A 214 8.17 10.75 -14.83
C LEU A 214 7.24 11.39 -15.85
N GLY A 215 6.05 10.81 -16.00
CA GLY A 215 4.90 11.49 -16.57
C GLY A 215 4.26 12.45 -15.56
N PRO A 216 3.36 13.33 -16.01
CA PRO A 216 2.66 14.26 -15.14
C PRO A 216 1.81 13.51 -14.10
N ILE A 217 1.87 13.97 -12.84
CA ILE A 217 1.13 13.34 -11.74
C ILE A 217 -0.40 13.38 -11.93
N SER A 218 -0.92 14.35 -12.69
CA SER A 218 -2.35 14.43 -13.03
C SER A 218 -2.85 13.19 -13.76
N ASP A 219 -2.08 12.66 -14.70
CA ASP A 219 -2.48 11.51 -15.52
C ASP A 219 -2.58 10.26 -14.64
N ALA A 220 -1.60 10.07 -13.75
CA ALA A 220 -1.60 8.97 -12.80
C ALA A 220 -2.68 9.12 -11.71
N ALA A 221 -2.99 10.36 -11.29
CA ALA A 221 -4.06 10.61 -10.33
C ALA A 221 -5.46 10.33 -10.91
N LEU A 222 -5.63 10.56 -12.21
CA LEU A 222 -6.90 10.40 -12.92
C LEU A 222 -7.11 9.01 -13.51
N GLU A 223 -6.09 8.15 -13.55
CA GLU A 223 -6.20 6.79 -14.10
C GLU A 223 -7.40 6.00 -13.56
N GLY A 224 -7.63 6.02 -12.25
CA GLY A 224 -8.79 5.39 -11.62
C GLY A 224 -10.13 6.02 -12.02
N SER A 225 -10.15 7.33 -12.28
CA SER A 225 -11.33 8.05 -12.75
C SER A 225 -11.63 7.74 -14.22
N VAL A 226 -10.61 7.71 -15.07
CA VAL A 226 -10.72 7.32 -16.47
C VAL A 226 -11.26 5.90 -16.57
N ALA A 227 -10.70 4.95 -15.82
CA ALA A 227 -11.20 3.57 -15.79
C ALA A 227 -12.67 3.48 -15.35
N PHE A 228 -13.07 4.30 -14.36
CA PHE A 228 -14.44 4.33 -13.85
C PHE A 228 -15.46 4.88 -14.88
N PHE A 229 -15.12 5.96 -15.61
CA PHE A 229 -16.04 6.61 -16.55
C PHE A 229 -16.02 6.03 -17.97
N SER A 230 -14.87 5.53 -18.42
CA SER A 230 -14.74 4.88 -19.74
C SER A 230 -15.22 3.41 -19.75
N GLY A 231 -15.30 2.79 -18.57
CA GLY A 231 -15.90 1.47 -18.37
C GLY A 231 -17.42 1.52 -18.48
N GLY A 232 -17.94 1.52 -19.71
CA GLY A 232 -19.37 1.33 -19.97
C GLY A 232 -19.90 0.11 -19.21
N SER A 233 -20.84 0.36 -18.29
CA SER A 233 -21.70 -0.60 -17.56
C SER A 233 -21.11 -1.86 -16.92
N ASP A 234 -19.80 -2.09 -16.87
CA ASP A 234 -19.22 -3.16 -16.09
C ASP A 234 -18.01 -2.63 -15.32
N VAL A 235 -18.20 -2.49 -14.00
CA VAL A 235 -17.10 -2.63 -13.07
C VAL A 235 -16.49 -3.98 -13.40
N ALA A 236 -15.31 -3.97 -14.02
CA ALA A 236 -14.50 -5.16 -14.22
C ALA A 236 -14.22 -5.76 -12.84
N VAL A 237 -15.13 -6.62 -12.38
CA VAL A 237 -14.79 -7.82 -11.66
C VAL A 237 -13.68 -8.44 -12.49
N ALA A 238 -12.50 -8.57 -11.91
CA ALA A 238 -11.53 -9.51 -12.43
C ALA A 238 -12.18 -10.89 -12.28
N GLU A 239 -13.02 -11.27 -13.24
CA GLU A 239 -13.46 -12.64 -13.42
C GLU A 239 -12.17 -13.42 -13.70
N GLU A 240 -11.77 -14.24 -12.73
CA GLU A 240 -10.96 -15.39 -13.05
C GLU A 240 -11.70 -16.17 -14.15
N PRO A 241 -11.00 -16.66 -15.18
CA PRO A 241 -11.67 -17.51 -16.16
C PRO A 241 -12.16 -18.76 -15.42
N GLU A 242 -13.48 -18.91 -15.32
CA GLU A 242 -14.11 -20.20 -15.02
C GLU A 242 -13.77 -21.13 -16.20
N GLU A 243 -12.76 -21.97 -16.02
CA GLU A 243 -12.58 -23.14 -16.89
C GLU A 243 -13.72 -24.12 -16.59
N GLU A 244 -14.52 -24.39 -17.62
CA GLU A 244 -15.47 -25.49 -17.70
C GLU A 244 -14.78 -26.81 -17.33
N GLU A 245 -15.23 -27.48 -16.27
CA GLU A 245 -15.00 -28.92 -16.12
C GLU A 245 -16.28 -29.67 -16.53
N GLU A 246 -16.23 -30.20 -17.76
CA GLU A 246 -17.05 -31.32 -18.19
C GLU A 246 -16.81 -32.56 -17.30
N ALA A 247 -17.87 -33.35 -17.19
CA ALA A 247 -18.03 -34.59 -16.44
C ALA A 247 -16.91 -35.64 -16.61
N GLN A 248 -16.70 -36.45 -15.56
CA GLN A 248 -16.95 -37.92 -15.55
C GLN A 248 -16.59 -38.55 -14.19
N GLU A 249 -17.53 -39.31 -13.59
CA GLU A 249 -17.48 -40.79 -13.43
C GLU A 249 -16.26 -41.28 -12.62
N GLU A 250 -16.44 -41.73 -11.37
CA GLU A 250 -16.95 -43.03 -10.91
C GLU A 250 -15.77 -43.93 -10.47
N THR A 251 -15.86 -44.45 -9.23
CA THR A 251 -15.18 -45.66 -8.68
C THR A 251 -13.64 -45.63 -8.60
N GLU A 252 -12.96 -46.17 -7.60
CA GLU A 252 -13.19 -47.34 -6.75
C GLU A 252 -12.16 -47.29 -5.59
N GLU A 253 -12.57 -47.78 -4.41
CA GLU A 253 -11.79 -48.56 -3.40
C GLU A 253 -10.42 -48.04 -2.89
N GLU A 254 -10.05 -48.12 -1.62
CA GLU A 254 -10.36 -49.06 -0.53
C GLU A 254 -9.81 -48.44 0.79
N GLU A 255 -10.56 -48.63 1.88
CA GLU A 255 -10.19 -49.01 3.27
C GLU A 255 -8.74 -48.70 3.79
N GLU A 256 -8.48 -48.30 5.04
CA GLU A 256 -9.03 -48.77 6.31
C GLU A 256 -8.50 -47.90 7.48
N GLU A 257 -9.36 -47.72 8.50
CA GLU A 257 -9.13 -47.56 9.95
C GLU A 257 -8.06 -46.61 10.57
N ALA A 258 -8.52 -45.66 11.40
CA ALA A 258 -8.70 -45.91 12.84
C ALA A 258 -9.30 -44.69 13.59
N GLU A 259 -10.43 -44.92 14.25
CA GLU A 259 -11.08 -44.07 15.26
C GLU A 259 -10.17 -43.79 16.48
N ALA A 260 -10.09 -42.54 16.94
CA ALA A 260 -10.78 -41.99 18.13
C ALA A 260 -10.55 -42.74 19.46
N ALA A 261 -9.88 -42.07 20.41
CA ALA A 261 -10.23 -42.09 21.83
C ALA A 261 -9.49 -40.97 22.57
N GLU A 262 -10.26 -39.94 22.91
CA GLU A 262 -10.01 -38.97 23.98
C GLU A 262 -10.40 -39.64 25.32
N GLU A 263 -9.56 -39.54 26.36
CA GLU A 263 -9.87 -39.51 27.81
C GLU A 263 -8.52 -39.54 28.56
N VAL A 264 -8.05 -38.44 29.15
CA VAL A 264 -8.42 -37.83 30.44
C VAL A 264 -7.97 -38.64 31.67
N GLU A 265 -7.23 -37.94 32.52
CA GLU A 265 -6.95 -38.16 33.94
C GLU A 265 -6.07 -39.35 34.40
N SER A 266 -4.91 -38.98 34.96
CA SER A 266 -4.59 -39.40 36.32
C SER A 266 -3.78 -38.31 37.05
N GLU A 267 -4.43 -37.66 38.01
CA GLU A 267 -3.99 -37.61 39.42
C GLU A 267 -2.55 -38.11 39.70
N SER A 268 -1.67 -37.48 40.48
CA SER A 268 -1.87 -36.75 41.73
C SER A 268 -0.50 -36.43 42.37
N LYS A 269 -0.57 -35.58 43.40
CA LYS A 269 0.35 -35.41 44.56
C LYS A 269 1.51 -34.42 44.45
N ASP A 270 1.28 -33.27 45.07
CA ASP A 270 1.88 -32.88 46.35
C ASP A 270 3.27 -33.45 46.67
N PHE A 271 4.27 -32.58 46.85
CA PHE A 271 4.86 -32.36 48.18
C PHE A 271 5.86 -31.19 48.22
N ALA A 272 5.63 -30.31 49.20
CA ALA A 272 6.58 -29.63 50.09
C ALA A 272 7.70 -28.71 49.54
N THR A 273 7.53 -27.43 49.91
CA THR A 273 8.39 -26.66 50.83
C THR A 273 9.89 -26.97 50.87
N LEU A 274 10.70 -25.95 50.56
CA LEU A 274 11.68 -25.33 51.47
C LEU A 274 12.04 -23.92 50.97
#